data_AF-A0A3D0S7T9-F1
#
_entry.id   AF-A0A3D0S7T9-F1
#
_cell.length_a   1.000
_cell.length_b   1.000
_cell.length_c   1.000
_cell.angle_alpha   90.00
_cell.angle_beta   90.00
_cell.angle_gamma   90.00
#
_symmetry.space_group_name_H-M   'P 1'
#
loop_
_entity.id
_entity.type
_entity.pdbx_description
1 polymer ?
#
loop_
_entity_poly.entity_id
_entity_poly.type
_entity_poly.pdbx_seq_one_letter_code
_entity_poly.pdbx_strand_id
1 'polypeptide(L)'
;MSESKRRVVFVVGSGRSGTSTMAGALQALGMHVPQPEVRADETNPKGFAESKWVVDLHHELLQRWHVQVSDARPGAWYETGKASASGITRARLTEWLGPQFKEAQVTAQGEEPAIDELVIKDPRLAWFLGLWKSAALRTDAQPSYVTMLRHVTEVVGSKQRYYSQATNARQTTTGSHVQRTAARVNMMLHTERAT
;
A
#
# COMPACT_ATOMS: atom_id res chain seq x y z
N MET A 1 27.59 9.25 -9.90
CA MET A 1 26.31 9.86 -9.49
C MET A 1 26.22 9.71 -7.98
N SER A 2 25.99 10.79 -7.22
CA SER A 2 25.70 10.67 -5.78
C SER A 2 24.44 9.82 -5.63
N GLU A 3 24.46 8.85 -4.73
CA GLU A 3 23.26 8.11 -4.35
C GLU A 3 22.24 9.12 -3.77
N SER A 4 20.98 9.03 -4.19
CA SER A 4 19.94 9.90 -3.62
C SER A 4 19.77 9.58 -2.14
N LYS A 5 19.72 10.62 -1.29
CA LYS A 5 19.43 10.47 0.14
C LYS A 5 17.98 10.06 0.40
N ARG A 6 17.06 10.35 -0.54
CA ARG A 6 15.64 10.08 -0.36
C ARG A 6 15.33 8.62 -0.66
N ARG A 7 14.60 7.96 0.25
CA ARG A 7 14.16 6.57 0.11
C ARG A 7 12.66 6.46 0.38
N VAL A 8 11.99 5.61 -0.40
CA VAL A 8 10.62 5.16 -0.09
C VAL A 8 10.60 3.65 -0.02
N VAL A 9 10.22 3.10 1.12
CA VAL A 9 9.97 1.66 1.30
C VAL A 9 8.47 1.40 1.14
N PHE A 10 8.13 0.65 0.10
CA PHE A 10 6.78 0.16 -0.15
C PHE A 10 6.60 -1.19 0.57
N VAL A 11 5.76 -1.23 1.59
CA VAL A 11 5.40 -2.49 2.26
C VAL A 11 4.19 -3.07 1.53
N VAL A 12 4.45 -4.10 0.74
CA VAL A 12 3.47 -4.70 -0.17
C VAL A 12 3.14 -6.09 0.31
N GLY A 13 1.88 -6.49 0.19
CA GLY A 13 1.49 -7.86 0.47
C GLY A 13 -0.01 -7.97 0.61
N SER A 14 -0.47 -9.21 0.70
CA SER A 14 -1.88 -9.46 0.97
C SER A 14 -2.26 -8.92 2.34
N GLY A 15 -3.45 -8.33 2.49
CA GLY A 15 -4.03 -8.17 3.82
C GLY A 15 -3.93 -9.49 4.61
N ARG A 16 -3.51 -9.39 5.88
CA ARG A 16 -3.21 -10.52 6.80
C ARG A 16 -1.86 -11.23 6.60
N SER A 17 -0.92 -10.73 5.79
CA SER A 17 0.48 -11.24 5.75
C SER A 17 1.48 -10.50 6.66
N GLY A 18 1.01 -9.66 7.58
CA GLY A 18 1.90 -8.95 8.52
C GLY A 18 2.43 -7.60 7.99
N THR A 19 1.81 -7.05 6.94
CA THR A 19 2.19 -5.73 6.39
C THR A 19 2.11 -4.60 7.41
N SER A 20 1.10 -4.58 8.29
CA SER A 20 1.04 -3.59 9.38
C SER A 20 2.18 -3.74 10.39
N THR A 21 2.55 -4.99 10.74
CA THR A 21 3.67 -5.25 11.65
C THR A 21 4.98 -4.77 11.06
N MET A 22 5.22 -5.04 9.77
CA MET A 22 6.43 -4.60 9.08
C MET A 22 6.49 -3.07 8.95
N ALA A 23 5.38 -2.43 8.55
CA ALA A 23 5.32 -0.96 8.46
C ALA A 23 5.52 -0.30 9.82
N GLY A 24 4.92 -0.83 10.88
CA GLY A 24 5.13 -0.35 12.25
C GLY A 24 6.56 -0.57 12.75
N ALA A 25 7.22 -1.67 12.35
CA ALA A 25 8.62 -1.90 12.68
C ALA A 25 9.54 -0.88 12.00
N LEU A 26 9.32 -0.58 10.71
CA LEU A 26 10.05 0.48 9.99
C LEU A 26 9.81 1.85 10.62
N GLN A 27 8.58 2.15 11.01
CA GLN A 27 8.25 3.38 11.73
C GLN A 27 9.00 3.47 13.07
N ALA A 28 9.02 2.39 13.85
CA ALA A 28 9.76 2.33 15.12
C ALA A 28 11.29 2.45 14.93
N LEU A 29 11.81 2.10 13.76
CA LEU A 29 13.22 2.27 13.38
C LEU A 29 13.54 3.68 12.84
N GLY A 30 12.55 4.58 12.79
CA GLY A 30 12.75 5.99 12.43
C GLY A 30 12.27 6.38 11.03
N MET A 31 11.74 5.44 10.22
CA MET A 31 11.13 5.81 8.95
C MET A 31 9.80 6.55 9.16
N HIS A 32 9.51 7.53 8.30
CA HIS A 32 8.31 8.34 8.44
C HIS A 32 7.11 7.74 7.69
N VAL A 33 5.97 7.61 8.38
CA VAL A 33 4.66 7.34 7.75
C VAL A 33 3.99 8.69 7.46
N PRO A 34 3.67 9.02 6.19
CA PRO A 34 2.99 10.27 5.85
C PRO A 34 1.65 10.47 6.57
N GLN A 35 1.48 11.64 7.17
CA GLN A 35 0.34 11.97 8.01
C GLN A 35 -0.84 12.58 7.21
N PRO A 36 -2.08 12.53 7.73
CA PRO A 36 -2.48 11.81 8.95
C PRO A 36 -2.55 10.30 8.72
N GLU A 37 -2.20 9.54 9.75
CA GLU A 37 -2.40 8.09 9.75
C GLU A 37 -3.87 7.70 9.93
N VAL A 38 -4.23 6.54 9.39
CA VAL A 38 -5.50 5.87 9.72
C VAL A 38 -5.52 5.51 11.20
N ARG A 39 -6.56 5.99 11.89
CA ARG A 39 -6.75 5.76 13.32
C ARG A 39 -6.79 4.26 13.65
N ALA A 40 -6.11 3.89 14.72
CA ALA A 40 -6.20 2.54 15.28
C ALA A 40 -7.65 2.21 15.67
N ASP A 41 -8.03 0.94 15.52
CA ASP A 41 -9.33 0.42 15.93
C ASP A 41 -9.16 -0.92 16.67
N GLU A 42 -10.26 -1.54 17.07
CA GLU A 42 -10.26 -2.83 17.79
C GLU A 42 -9.58 -3.97 17.02
N THR A 43 -9.52 -3.87 15.68
CA THR A 43 -8.92 -4.89 14.82
C THR A 43 -7.40 -4.74 14.72
N ASN A 44 -6.88 -3.53 14.97
CA ASN A 44 -5.45 -3.26 15.05
C ASN A 44 -5.14 -2.13 16.06
N PRO A 45 -5.10 -2.46 17.37
CA PRO A 45 -4.94 -1.47 18.44
C PRO A 45 -3.60 -0.71 18.39
N LYS A 46 -2.59 -1.28 17.73
CA LYS A 46 -1.26 -0.67 17.59
C LYS A 46 -1.17 0.33 16.44
N GLY A 47 -2.27 0.56 15.71
CA GLY A 47 -2.29 1.42 14.54
C GLY A 47 -1.91 0.67 13.27
N PHE A 48 -2.35 1.21 12.14
CA PHE A 48 -2.15 0.57 10.84
C PHE A 48 -0.83 0.95 10.20
N ALA A 49 -0.15 2.03 10.58
CA ALA A 49 0.96 2.59 9.79
C ALA A 49 0.55 2.77 8.32
N GLU A 50 -0.64 3.35 8.12
CA GLU A 50 -1.22 3.65 6.80
C GLU A 50 -1.52 5.15 6.74
N SER A 51 -1.00 5.82 5.72
CA SER A 51 -1.40 7.20 5.42
C SER A 51 -2.84 7.22 4.94
N LYS A 52 -3.69 8.05 5.56
CA LYS A 52 -5.09 8.21 5.16
C LYS A 52 -5.23 8.62 3.69
N TRP A 53 -4.37 9.53 3.22
CA TRP A 53 -4.41 9.99 1.84
C TRP A 53 -4.14 8.85 0.84
N VAL A 54 -3.20 7.96 1.17
CA VAL A 54 -2.89 6.78 0.34
C VAL A 54 -4.07 5.82 0.27
N VAL A 55 -4.71 5.55 1.41
CA VAL A 55 -5.91 4.71 1.49
C VAL A 55 -7.04 5.29 0.65
N ASP A 56 -7.28 6.60 0.78
CA ASP A 56 -8.34 7.30 0.05
C ASP A 56 -8.06 7.30 -1.48
N LEU A 57 -6.81 7.57 -1.89
CA LEU A 57 -6.39 7.50 -3.30
C LEU A 57 -6.62 6.11 -3.89
N HIS A 58 -6.20 5.05 -3.19
CA HIS A 58 -6.36 3.69 -3.70
C HIS A 58 -7.83 3.28 -3.79
N HIS A 59 -8.67 3.67 -2.84
CA HIS A 59 -10.11 3.45 -2.94
C HIS A 59 -10.72 4.18 -4.14
N GLU A 60 -10.40 5.47 -4.33
CA GLU A 60 -10.85 6.26 -5.47
C GLU A 60 -10.46 5.60 -6.81
N LEU A 61 -9.20 5.19 -6.95
CA LEU A 61 -8.70 4.59 -8.19
C LEU A 61 -9.33 3.21 -8.46
N LEU A 62 -9.45 2.36 -7.45
CA LEU A 62 -10.11 1.05 -7.61
C LEU A 62 -11.58 1.20 -8.01
N GLN A 63 -12.30 2.15 -7.40
CA GLN A 63 -13.69 2.45 -7.76
C GLN A 63 -13.81 2.97 -9.20
N ARG A 64 -12.95 3.91 -9.61
CA ARG A 64 -12.92 4.48 -10.97
C ARG A 64 -12.76 3.41 -12.05
N TRP A 65 -11.99 2.37 -11.77
CA TRP A 65 -11.72 1.29 -12.72
C TRP A 65 -12.59 0.03 -12.50
N HIS A 66 -13.57 0.09 -11.59
CA HIS A 66 -14.45 -1.03 -11.26
C HIS A 66 -13.69 -2.31 -10.89
N VAL A 67 -12.60 -2.16 -10.13
CA VAL A 67 -11.77 -3.27 -9.64
C VAL A 67 -11.97 -3.44 -8.14
N GLN A 68 -12.23 -4.67 -7.72
CA GLN A 68 -12.34 -5.04 -6.31
C GLN A 68 -10.97 -5.43 -5.75
N VAL A 69 -10.76 -5.25 -4.44
CA VAL A 69 -9.46 -5.58 -3.80
C VAL A 69 -9.07 -7.06 -3.99
N SER A 70 -10.07 -7.96 -4.04
CA SER A 70 -9.88 -9.40 -4.29
C SER A 70 -10.38 -9.81 -5.68
N ASP A 71 -10.18 -8.95 -6.68
CA ASP A 71 -10.51 -9.24 -8.07
C ASP A 71 -9.53 -10.26 -8.66
N ALA A 72 -10.08 -11.36 -9.19
CA ALA A 72 -9.32 -12.45 -9.79
C ALA A 72 -9.25 -12.35 -11.32
N ARG A 73 -9.97 -11.42 -11.94
CA ARG A 73 -9.99 -11.25 -13.40
C ARG A 73 -8.58 -10.84 -13.87
N PRO A 74 -7.96 -11.55 -14.82
CA PRO A 74 -6.66 -11.13 -15.37
C PRO A 74 -6.69 -9.70 -15.92
N GLY A 75 -7.81 -9.30 -16.53
CA GLY A 75 -8.01 -7.94 -17.05
C GLY A 75 -8.03 -6.84 -15.98
N ALA A 76 -8.30 -7.15 -14.69
CA ALA A 76 -8.33 -6.14 -13.64
C ALA A 76 -6.99 -5.39 -13.49
N TRP A 77 -5.86 -6.08 -13.71
CA TRP A 77 -4.52 -5.48 -13.66
C TRP A 77 -4.23 -4.58 -14.86
N TYR A 78 -4.81 -4.89 -16.02
CA TYR A 78 -4.78 -4.00 -17.17
C TYR A 78 -5.60 -2.74 -16.89
N GLU A 79 -6.79 -2.89 -16.29
CA GLU A 79 -7.66 -1.79 -15.91
C GLU A 79 -6.98 -0.83 -14.92
N THR A 80 -6.39 -1.33 -13.83
CA THR A 80 -5.64 -0.48 -12.88
C THR A 80 -4.34 0.06 -13.48
N GLY A 81 -3.74 -0.64 -14.44
CA GLY A 81 -2.59 -0.15 -15.22
C GLY A 81 -2.85 1.18 -15.90
N LYS A 82 -4.11 1.47 -16.31
CA LYS A 82 -4.50 2.77 -16.87
C LYS A 82 -4.32 3.93 -15.89
N ALA A 83 -4.40 3.68 -14.57
CA ALA A 83 -4.07 4.69 -13.57
C ALA A 83 -2.60 5.12 -13.65
N SER A 84 -1.70 4.16 -13.90
CA SER A 84 -0.27 4.44 -14.10
C SER A 84 0.00 5.18 -15.42
N ALA A 85 -0.83 4.95 -16.45
CA ALA A 85 -0.74 5.61 -17.75
C ALA A 85 -1.28 7.05 -17.76
N SER A 86 -2.18 7.39 -16.82
CA SER A 86 -2.77 8.73 -16.66
C SER A 86 -1.73 9.76 -16.20
N GLY A 87 -1.48 10.78 -17.03
CA GLY A 87 -0.61 11.91 -16.69
C GLY A 87 -1.10 12.69 -15.46
N ILE A 88 -2.42 12.90 -15.35
CA ILE A 88 -3.05 13.59 -14.22
C ILE A 88 -2.84 12.82 -12.92
N THR A 89 -3.02 11.50 -12.94
CA THR A 89 -2.83 10.66 -11.75
C THR A 89 -1.37 10.63 -11.31
N ARG A 90 -0.44 10.56 -12.27
CA ARG A 90 1.01 10.65 -11.99
C ARG A 90 1.40 12.00 -11.39
N ALA A 91 0.89 13.10 -11.94
CA ALA A 91 1.16 14.45 -11.44
C ALA A 91 0.65 14.60 -10.01
N ARG A 92 -0.62 14.29 -9.75
CA ARG A 92 -1.22 14.33 -8.41
C ARG A 92 -0.43 13.53 -7.37
N LEU A 93 0.00 12.32 -7.72
CA LEU A 93 0.79 11.52 -6.79
C LEU A 93 2.19 12.11 -6.55
N THR A 94 2.83 12.62 -7.59
CA THR A 94 4.17 13.24 -7.49
C THR A 94 4.11 14.52 -6.65
N GLU A 95 3.09 15.37 -6.89
CA GLU A 95 2.82 16.60 -6.14
C GLU A 95 2.52 16.32 -4.66
N TRP A 96 1.85 15.21 -4.36
CA TRP A 96 1.61 14.81 -2.97
C TRP A 96 2.86 14.22 -2.30
N LEU A 97 3.64 13.40 -3.02
CA LEU A 97 4.79 12.69 -2.47
C LEU A 97 5.98 13.61 -2.18
N GLY A 98 6.25 14.59 -3.05
CA GLY A 98 7.41 15.48 -2.91
C GLY A 98 7.49 16.18 -1.55
N PRO A 99 6.42 16.87 -1.10
CA PRO A 99 6.39 17.55 0.20
C PRO A 99 6.44 16.63 1.43
N GLN A 100 6.35 15.31 1.26
CA GLN A 100 6.55 14.36 2.37
C GLN A 100 8.02 14.27 2.77
N PHE A 101 8.93 14.59 1.84
CA PHE A 101 10.35 14.75 2.15
C PHE A 101 10.58 16.17 2.67
N LYS A 102 11.13 16.28 3.88
CA LYS A 102 11.31 17.58 4.54
C LYS A 102 12.78 17.78 4.87
N GLU A 103 13.25 19.01 4.69
CA GLU A 103 14.54 19.42 5.26
C GLU A 103 14.40 19.63 6.77
N ALA A 104 15.51 19.57 7.49
CA ALA A 104 15.54 19.90 8.91
C ALA A 104 15.16 21.38 9.10
N GLN A 105 14.33 21.66 10.12
CA GLN A 105 13.73 22.98 10.33
C GLN A 105 13.86 23.39 11.79
N VAL A 106 14.15 24.66 12.05
CA VAL A 106 14.00 25.23 13.39
C VAL A 106 12.64 25.90 13.45
N THR A 107 11.73 25.37 14.28
CA THR A 107 10.40 25.93 14.50
C THR A 107 10.34 26.60 15.88
N ALA A 108 9.24 27.31 16.15
CA ALA A 108 8.99 27.88 17.48
C ALA A 108 8.86 26.81 18.58
N GLN A 109 8.65 25.54 18.19
CA GLN A 109 8.46 24.39 19.07
C GLN A 109 9.75 23.54 19.22
N GLY A 110 10.84 23.89 18.52
CA GLY A 110 12.12 23.19 18.57
C GLY A 110 12.68 22.84 17.19
N GLU A 111 13.69 21.98 17.17
CA GLU A 111 14.26 21.44 15.93
C GLU A 111 13.44 20.25 15.43
N GLU A 112 12.91 20.35 14.21
CA GLU A 112 12.33 19.23 13.48
C GLU A 112 13.41 18.59 12.59
N PRO A 113 13.65 17.27 12.71
CA PRO A 113 14.63 16.58 11.88
C PRO A 113 14.17 16.50 10.42
N ALA A 114 15.13 16.34 9.51
CA ALA A 114 14.82 16.05 8.12
C ALA A 114 14.07 14.72 7.97
N ILE A 115 13.21 14.63 6.96
CA ILE A 115 12.49 13.41 6.57
C ILE A 115 12.98 13.03 5.17
N ASP A 116 13.92 12.09 5.12
CA ASP A 116 14.44 11.55 3.86
C ASP A 116 13.99 10.11 3.60
N GLU A 117 13.47 9.42 4.61
CA GLU A 117 13.06 8.01 4.54
C GLU A 117 11.57 7.83 4.84
N LEU A 118 10.81 7.42 3.84
CA LEU A 118 9.37 7.21 3.94
C LEU A 118 9.02 5.72 3.92
N VAL A 119 7.98 5.35 4.66
CA VAL A 119 7.30 4.06 4.51
C VAL A 119 5.88 4.28 3.99
N ILE A 120 5.55 3.63 2.88
CA ILE A 120 4.20 3.64 2.30
C ILE A 120 3.65 2.23 2.40
N LYS A 121 2.53 2.09 3.10
CA LYS A 121 1.81 0.83 3.22
C LYS A 121 0.34 1.05 2.98
N ASP A 122 -0.22 0.13 2.21
CA ASP A 122 -1.66 -0.05 2.04
C ASP A 122 -1.92 -1.46 1.48
N PRO A 123 -2.93 -2.22 1.94
CA PRO A 123 -3.23 -3.55 1.41
C PRO A 123 -3.54 -3.60 -0.10
N ARG A 124 -3.87 -2.47 -0.72
CA ARG A 124 -4.16 -2.32 -2.16
C ARG A 124 -2.96 -1.76 -2.95
N LEU A 125 -1.84 -1.45 -2.29
CA LEU A 125 -0.65 -0.86 -2.90
C LEU A 125 -0.13 -1.63 -4.12
N ALA A 126 -0.25 -2.97 -4.09
CA ALA A 126 0.15 -3.85 -5.19
C ALA A 126 -0.46 -3.45 -6.55
N TRP A 127 -1.71 -2.97 -6.56
CA TRP A 127 -2.41 -2.57 -7.80
C TRP A 127 -1.79 -1.37 -8.50
N PHE A 128 -1.01 -0.57 -7.79
CA PHE A 128 -0.53 0.74 -8.22
C PHE A 128 1.00 0.88 -8.12
N LEU A 129 1.75 -0.22 -8.00
CA LEU A 129 3.21 -0.16 -7.83
C LEU A 129 3.94 0.59 -8.95
N GLY A 130 3.49 0.45 -10.20
CA GLY A 130 4.04 1.21 -11.32
C GLY A 130 3.86 2.71 -11.16
N LEU A 131 2.68 3.14 -10.69
CA LEU A 131 2.37 4.54 -10.39
C LEU A 131 3.27 5.08 -9.26
N TRP A 132 3.42 4.32 -8.18
CA TRP A 132 4.26 4.67 -7.03
C TRP A 132 5.76 4.72 -7.35
N LYS A 133 6.28 3.72 -8.07
CA LYS A 133 7.66 3.71 -8.56
C LYS A 133 7.94 4.97 -9.38
N SER A 134 7.02 5.31 -10.27
CA SER A 134 7.18 6.46 -11.15
C SER A 134 7.11 7.79 -10.39
N ALA A 135 6.31 7.90 -9.32
CA ALA A 135 6.29 9.07 -8.45
C ALA A 135 7.58 9.20 -7.63
N ALA A 136 8.07 8.12 -7.02
CA ALA A 136 9.31 8.12 -6.26
C ALA A 136 10.50 8.61 -7.11
N LEU A 137 10.64 8.09 -8.32
CA LEU A 137 11.69 8.52 -9.25
C LEU A 137 11.58 10.00 -9.64
N ARG A 138 10.35 10.53 -9.78
CA ARG A 138 10.13 11.95 -10.09
C ARG A 138 10.39 12.89 -8.90
N THR A 139 10.34 12.37 -7.67
CA THR A 139 10.72 13.11 -6.47
C THR A 139 12.19 12.89 -6.07
N ASP A 140 12.98 12.30 -6.97
CA ASP A 140 14.38 11.92 -6.76
C ASP A 140 14.56 11.00 -5.55
N ALA A 141 13.63 10.07 -5.32
CA ALA A 141 13.68 9.10 -4.25
C ALA A 141 13.93 7.68 -4.78
N GLN A 142 14.77 6.90 -4.09
CA GLN A 142 15.02 5.51 -4.38
C GLN A 142 13.84 4.63 -3.89
N PRO A 143 13.09 3.97 -4.80
CA PRO A 143 12.05 3.03 -4.39
C PRO A 143 12.68 1.72 -3.89
N SER A 144 12.18 1.20 -2.78
CA SER A 144 12.52 -0.11 -2.21
C SER A 144 11.24 -0.85 -1.85
N TYR A 145 11.26 -2.18 -1.86
CA TYR A 145 10.05 -2.98 -1.67
C TYR A 145 10.26 -4.04 -0.60
N VAL A 146 9.29 -4.19 0.30
CA VAL A 146 9.21 -5.31 1.22
C VAL A 146 7.94 -6.08 0.91
N THR A 147 8.09 -7.24 0.27
CA THR A 147 6.97 -8.12 -0.10
C THR A 147 6.69 -9.12 1.01
N MET A 148 5.58 -8.91 1.71
CA MET A 148 5.14 -9.75 2.82
C MET A 148 4.44 -11.01 2.32
N LEU A 149 5.14 -12.13 2.44
CA LEU A 149 4.64 -13.45 2.11
C LEU A 149 4.01 -14.14 3.32
N ARG A 150 3.02 -15.00 3.05
CA ARG A 150 2.41 -15.88 4.05
C ARG A 150 1.84 -17.10 3.34
N HIS A 151 1.68 -18.21 4.04
CA HIS A 151 1.06 -19.40 3.47
C HIS A 151 -0.35 -19.08 2.91
N VAL A 152 -0.65 -19.58 1.71
CA VAL A 152 -1.87 -19.23 0.96
C VAL A 152 -3.13 -19.58 1.74
N THR A 153 -3.17 -20.77 2.34
CA THR A 153 -4.34 -21.24 3.11
C THR A 153 -4.59 -20.38 4.34
N GLU A 154 -3.53 -19.90 5.01
CA GLU A 154 -3.67 -19.04 6.18
C GLU A 154 -4.25 -17.68 5.83
N VAL A 155 -3.87 -17.10 4.69
CA VAL A 155 -4.41 -15.79 4.29
C VAL A 155 -5.83 -15.91 3.76
N VAL A 156 -6.13 -16.92 2.94
CA VAL A 156 -7.50 -17.12 2.42
C VAL A 156 -8.45 -17.42 3.57
N GLY A 157 -8.08 -18.32 4.49
CA GLY A 157 -8.88 -18.65 5.67
C GLY A 157 -8.96 -17.53 6.70
N SER A 158 -7.90 -16.73 6.89
CA SER A 158 -7.96 -15.56 7.78
C SER A 158 -8.81 -14.43 7.20
N LYS A 159 -8.74 -14.18 5.88
CA LYS A 159 -9.61 -13.20 5.22
C LYS A 159 -11.08 -13.61 5.34
N GLN A 160 -11.39 -14.89 5.20
CA GLN A 160 -12.75 -15.39 5.38
C GLN A 160 -13.31 -15.02 6.76
N ARG A 161 -12.61 -15.38 7.84
CA ARG A 161 -13.07 -15.10 9.22
C ARG A 161 -13.30 -13.61 9.48
N TYR A 162 -12.45 -12.76 8.94
CA TYR A 162 -12.56 -11.30 9.11
C TYR A 162 -13.73 -10.71 8.32
N TYR A 163 -13.88 -11.06 7.04
CA TYR A 163 -14.94 -10.50 6.20
C TYR A 163 -16.31 -11.14 6.42
N SER A 164 -16.39 -12.39 6.92
CA SER A 164 -17.67 -13.03 7.27
C SER A 164 -18.31 -12.43 8.51
N GLN A 165 -17.50 -11.88 9.43
CA GLN A 165 -18.01 -11.19 10.63
C GLN A 165 -18.57 -9.80 10.30
N ALA A 166 -18.08 -9.15 9.26
CA ALA A 166 -18.51 -7.80 8.89
C ALA A 166 -19.86 -7.74 8.14
N THR A 167 -20.35 -8.85 7.57
CA THR A 167 -21.53 -8.82 6.67
C THR A 167 -22.74 -9.62 7.14
N ASN A 168 -22.71 -10.31 8.29
CA ASN A 168 -23.77 -11.27 8.70
C ASN A 168 -24.18 -12.28 7.60
N ALA A 169 -23.36 -12.43 6.54
CA ALA A 169 -23.67 -13.25 5.40
C ALA A 169 -23.01 -14.61 5.58
N ARG A 170 -23.79 -15.59 6.06
CA ARG A 170 -23.44 -17.02 6.00
C ARG A 170 -23.53 -17.54 4.55
N GLN A 171 -22.84 -16.91 3.61
CA GLN A 171 -22.76 -17.40 2.23
C GLN A 171 -21.33 -17.80 1.89
N THR A 172 -20.96 -18.95 2.46
CA THR A 172 -19.81 -19.75 2.07
C THR A 172 -20.18 -20.58 0.84
N THR A 173 -19.63 -20.20 -0.32
CA THR A 173 -19.55 -21.11 -1.48
C THR A 173 -18.08 -21.37 -1.80
N THR A 174 -17.77 -22.58 -2.29
CA THR A 174 -16.45 -22.98 -2.78
C THR A 174 -15.90 -21.99 -3.82
N GLY A 175 -16.77 -21.35 -4.60
CA GLY A 175 -16.43 -20.28 -5.53
C GLY A 175 -15.70 -19.10 -4.89
N SER A 176 -16.02 -18.77 -3.63
CA SER A 176 -15.35 -17.67 -2.90
C SER A 176 -13.89 -18.00 -2.54
N HIS A 177 -13.56 -19.27 -2.29
CA HIS A 177 -12.19 -19.70 -1.97
C HIS A 177 -11.29 -19.75 -3.19
N VAL A 178 -11.81 -20.29 -4.30
CA VAL A 178 -11.11 -20.31 -5.59
C VAL A 178 -10.83 -18.88 -6.05
N GLN A 179 -11.83 -18.00 -6.01
CA GLN A 179 -11.66 -16.59 -6.38
C GLN A 179 -10.63 -15.88 -5.50
N ARG A 180 -10.69 -16.03 -4.16
CA ARG A 180 -9.73 -15.39 -3.24
C ARG A 180 -8.30 -15.92 -3.44
N THR A 181 -8.17 -17.21 -3.77
CA THR A 181 -6.88 -17.83 -4.08
C THR A 181 -6.33 -17.28 -5.40
N ALA A 182 -7.14 -17.25 -6.46
CA ALA A 182 -6.76 -16.69 -7.74
C ALA A 182 -6.37 -15.20 -7.64
N ALA A 183 -7.15 -14.39 -6.92
CA ALA A 183 -6.83 -12.98 -6.66
C ALA A 183 -5.50 -12.83 -5.90
N ARG A 184 -5.23 -13.70 -4.92
CA ARG A 184 -3.95 -13.71 -4.20
C ARG A 184 -2.78 -14.05 -5.14
N VAL A 185 -2.92 -15.09 -5.96
CA VAL A 185 -1.90 -15.51 -6.92
C VAL A 185 -1.57 -14.37 -7.89
N ASN A 186 -2.60 -13.74 -8.48
CA ASN A 186 -2.41 -12.60 -9.37
C ASN A 186 -1.67 -11.47 -8.66
N MET A 187 -2.08 -11.12 -7.45
CA MET A 187 -1.41 -10.06 -6.68
C MET A 187 0.05 -10.37 -6.38
N MET A 188 0.39 -11.62 -6.05
CA MET A 188 1.80 -12.01 -5.86
C MET A 188 2.59 -11.91 -7.18
N LEU A 189 2.05 -12.47 -8.26
CA LEU A 189 2.68 -12.43 -9.59
C LEU A 189 2.93 -11.00 -10.08
N HIS A 190 1.93 -10.11 -9.92
CA HIS A 190 2.05 -8.72 -10.35
C HIS A 190 2.92 -7.89 -9.42
N THR A 191 2.99 -8.24 -8.13
CA THR A 191 3.96 -7.63 -7.21
C THR A 191 5.37 -8.00 -7.65
N GLU A 192 5.67 -9.30 -7.83
CA GLU A 192 6.97 -9.79 -8.27
C GLU A 192 7.43 -9.19 -9.61
N ARG A 193 6.51 -9.03 -10.58
CA ARG A 193 6.85 -8.38 -11.86
C ARG A 193 7.16 -6.90 -11.74
N ALA A 194 6.68 -6.23 -10.70
CA ALA A 194 6.81 -4.78 -10.53
C ALA A 194 7.99 -4.37 -9.63
N THR A 195 8.51 -5.30 -8.82
CA THR A 195 9.57 -5.08 -7.83
C THR A 195 10.84 -5.79 -8.23
#